data_AF-A0A1M5DKF3-F1
#
_entry.id   AF-A0A1M5DKF3-F1
#
_cell.length_a   1.000
_cell.length_b   1.000
_cell.length_c   1.000
_cell.angle_alpha   90.00
_cell.angle_beta   90.00
_cell.angle_gamma   90.00
#
_symmetry.space_group_name_H-M   'P 1'
#
loop_
_entity.id
_entity.type
_entity.pdbx_description
1 polymer ?
#
loop_
_entity_poly.entity_id
_entity_poly.type
_entity_poly.pdbx_seq_one_letter_code
_entity_poly.pdbx_strand_id
1 'polypeptide(L)'
;MAKLSSLPQRLGPAVSKLKQAPRDEISRTRMRDATQPWRAWYKTERWRKLRLTILERDLFTCQQTGVMLIGKYPANDSPVVDHKVPHHGDPVLFWDERNLQAVAKGWHDATKQSLERRGLA
;
A
#
# COMPACT_ATOMS: atom_id res chain seq x y z
N MET A 1 19.84 11.91 67.03
CA MET A 1 19.71 11.31 65.68
C MET A 1 18.40 11.81 65.07
N ALA A 2 18.45 12.69 64.07
CA ALA A 2 17.24 13.25 63.45
C ALA A 2 16.81 12.36 62.27
N LYS A 3 15.55 11.89 62.28
CA LYS A 3 14.93 11.15 61.17
C LYS A 3 14.51 12.15 60.08
N LEU A 4 15.09 12.03 58.89
CA LEU A 4 14.62 12.73 57.69
C LEU A 4 13.30 12.12 57.23
N SER A 5 12.21 12.89 57.20
CA SER A 5 10.96 12.46 56.56
C SER A 5 11.06 12.65 55.05
N SER A 6 10.81 11.59 54.28
CA SER A 6 10.77 11.67 52.82
C SER A 6 9.60 12.53 52.33
N LEU A 7 9.85 13.35 51.30
CA LEU A 7 8.82 14.12 50.61
C LEU A 7 7.87 13.20 49.81
N PRO A 8 6.56 13.47 49.76
CA PRO A 8 5.63 12.67 48.97
C PRO A 8 5.88 12.89 47.47
N GLN A 9 5.88 11.81 46.68
CA GLN A 9 5.96 11.86 45.22
C GLN A 9 4.73 12.59 44.65
N ARG A 10 4.95 13.75 44.03
CA ARG A 10 3.90 14.61 43.43
C ARG A 10 3.69 14.40 41.92
N LEU A 11 4.20 13.30 41.35
CA LEU A 11 4.03 13.00 39.93
C LEU A 11 2.89 11.99 39.77
N GLY A 12 1.76 12.44 39.24
CA GLY A 12 0.69 11.55 38.76
C GLY A 12 1.16 10.73 37.56
N PRO A 13 0.50 9.60 37.24
CA PRO A 13 0.89 8.75 36.12
C PRO A 13 0.81 9.54 34.80
N ALA A 14 1.86 9.44 33.99
CA ALA A 14 1.91 10.08 32.69
C ALA A 14 0.79 9.51 31.80
N VAL A 15 -0.18 10.37 31.45
CA VAL A 15 -1.23 9.98 30.51
C VAL A 15 -0.58 9.83 29.13
N SER A 16 -0.60 8.61 28.59
CA SER A 16 -0.09 8.32 27.25
C SER A 16 -0.80 9.19 26.22
N LYS A 17 -0.04 10.10 25.58
CA LYS A 17 -0.52 10.94 24.45
C LYS A 17 -0.48 10.19 23.11
N LEU A 18 -0.08 8.91 23.11
CA LEU A 18 -0.06 8.10 21.91
C LEU A 18 -1.51 7.76 21.51
N LYS A 19 -1.95 8.28 20.37
CA LYS A 19 -3.25 7.93 19.78
C LYS A 19 -3.27 6.41 19.58
N GLN A 20 -4.25 5.73 20.19
CA GLN A 20 -4.39 4.28 20.04
C GLN A 20 -4.57 3.92 18.56
N ALA A 21 -3.84 2.90 18.11
CA ALA A 21 -4.00 2.41 16.75
C ALA A 21 -5.42 1.86 16.55
N PRO A 22 -6.03 2.05 15.37
CA PRO A 22 -7.36 1.55 15.09
C PRO A 22 -7.40 0.02 15.22
N ARG A 23 -8.38 -0.47 15.99
CA ARG A 23 -8.49 -1.89 16.38
C ARG A 23 -9.15 -2.73 15.28
N ASP A 24 -10.10 -2.16 14.55
CA ASP A 24 -10.85 -2.79 13.47
C ASP A 24 -10.33 -2.42 12.06
N GLU A 25 -10.62 -3.28 11.07
CA GLU A 25 -10.14 -3.10 9.70
C GLU A 25 -10.79 -1.91 8.97
N ILE A 26 -12.05 -1.62 9.30
CA ILE A 26 -12.80 -0.49 8.71
C ILE A 26 -12.15 0.82 9.11
N SER A 27 -11.88 1.02 10.41
CA SER A 27 -11.21 2.22 10.90
C SER A 27 -9.78 2.36 10.36
N ARG A 28 -9.02 1.26 10.22
CA ARG A 28 -7.71 1.25 9.54
C ARG A 28 -7.81 1.72 8.08
N THR A 29 -8.79 1.23 7.34
CA THR A 29 -9.00 1.60 5.94
C THR A 29 -9.36 3.09 5.81
N ARG A 30 -10.30 3.57 6.63
CA ARG A 30 -10.67 4.99 6.68
C ARG A 30 -9.48 5.88 7.03
N MET A 31 -8.65 5.48 8.00
CA MET A 31 -7.44 6.21 8.38
C MET A 31 -6.42 6.28 7.23
N ARG A 32 -6.24 5.19 6.47
CA ARG A 32 -5.37 5.17 5.29
C ARG A 32 -5.89 6.09 4.19
N ASP A 33 -7.18 6.02 3.89
CA ASP A 33 -7.80 6.90 2.88
C ASP A 33 -7.70 8.39 3.30
N ALA A 34 -7.77 8.70 4.60
CA ALA A 34 -7.61 10.06 5.10
C ALA A 34 -6.15 10.56 5.10
N THR A 35 -5.18 9.69 5.36
CA THR A 35 -3.74 10.05 5.42
C THR A 35 -3.05 10.01 4.07
N GLN A 36 -3.60 9.27 3.10
CA GLN A 36 -3.01 9.05 1.78
C GLN A 36 -3.98 9.51 0.69
N PRO A 37 -4.05 10.81 0.38
CA PRO A 37 -5.04 11.37 -0.55
C PRO A 37 -4.96 10.75 -1.96
N TRP A 38 -3.77 10.32 -2.38
CA TRP A 38 -3.56 9.64 -3.66
C TRP A 38 -4.32 8.32 -3.79
N ARG A 39 -4.80 7.70 -2.70
CA ARG A 39 -5.66 6.50 -2.78
C ARG A 39 -6.96 6.78 -3.53
N ALA A 40 -7.42 8.03 -3.55
CA ALA A 40 -8.55 8.44 -4.35
C ALA A 40 -8.31 8.27 -5.86
N TRP A 41 -7.06 8.36 -6.33
CA TRP A 41 -6.72 8.24 -7.75
C TRP A 41 -7.07 6.86 -8.32
N TYR A 42 -6.90 5.79 -7.54
CA TYR A 42 -7.31 4.43 -7.93
C TYR A 42 -8.83 4.29 -8.15
N LYS A 43 -9.64 5.22 -7.63
CA LYS A 43 -11.11 5.21 -7.79
C LYS A 43 -11.58 6.03 -8.99
N THR A 44 -10.69 6.76 -9.66
CA THR A 44 -11.03 7.64 -10.78
C THR A 44 -11.26 6.87 -12.08
N GLU A 45 -12.05 7.46 -12.98
CA GLU A 45 -12.22 6.94 -14.34
C GLU A 45 -10.89 6.95 -15.13
N ARG A 46 -10.05 7.97 -14.91
CA ARG A 46 -8.72 8.07 -15.51
C ARG A 46 -7.88 6.82 -15.19
N TRP A 47 -7.88 6.38 -13.94
CA TRP A 47 -7.18 5.15 -13.56
C TRP A 47 -7.80 3.91 -14.21
N ARG A 48 -9.13 3.81 -14.28
CA ARG A 48 -9.80 2.67 -14.93
C ARG A 48 -9.41 2.55 -16.41
N LYS A 49 -9.36 3.67 -17.14
CA LYS A 49 -8.93 3.74 -18.54
C LYS A 49 -7.45 3.39 -18.68
N LEU A 50 -6.58 4.04 -17.91
CA LEU A 50 -5.14 3.76 -17.91
C LEU A 50 -4.83 2.29 -17.61
N ARG A 51 -5.51 1.71 -16.60
CA ARG A 51 -5.37 0.30 -16.27
C ARG A 51 -5.66 -0.61 -17.47
N LEU A 52 -6.71 -0.31 -18.23
CA LEU A 52 -7.05 -1.09 -19.42
C LEU A 52 -5.97 -0.92 -20.50
N THR A 53 -5.53 0.31 -20.78
CA THR A 53 -4.45 0.60 -21.74
C THR A 53 -3.17 -0.19 -21.43
N ILE A 54 -2.77 -0.27 -20.16
CA ILE A 54 -1.59 -1.04 -19.76
C ILE A 54 -1.79 -2.54 -19.98
N LEU A 55 -2.96 -3.08 -19.65
CA LEU A 55 -3.25 -4.50 -19.89
C LEU A 55 -3.29 -4.83 -21.39
N GLU A 56 -3.85 -3.96 -22.22
CA GLU A 56 -3.88 -4.11 -23.67
C GLU A 56 -2.48 -4.01 -24.29
N ARG A 57 -1.67 -3.02 -23.86
CA ARG A 57 -0.27 -2.87 -24.26
C ARG A 57 0.51 -4.17 -24.03
N ASP A 58 0.28 -4.80 -22.90
CA ASP A 58 0.99 -6.00 -22.48
C ASP A 58 0.26 -7.29 -22.93
N LEU A 59 -0.72 -7.18 -23.84
CA LEU A 59 -1.51 -8.30 -24.38
C LEU A 59 -2.07 -9.23 -23.30
N PHE A 60 -2.51 -8.65 -22.18
CA PHE A 60 -2.97 -9.38 -21.00
C PHE A 60 -1.96 -10.46 -20.57
N THR A 61 -0.67 -10.17 -20.63
CA THR A 61 0.40 -11.10 -20.23
C THR A 61 1.22 -10.49 -19.10
N CYS A 62 1.51 -11.28 -18.07
CA CYS A 62 2.33 -10.86 -16.95
C CYS A 62 3.76 -10.54 -17.43
N GLN A 63 4.23 -9.31 -17.24
CA GLN A 63 5.60 -8.91 -17.63
C GLN A 63 6.70 -9.69 -16.88
N GLN A 64 6.37 -10.21 -15.69
CA GLN A 64 7.34 -10.83 -14.79
C GLN A 64 7.41 -12.36 -14.95
N THR A 65 6.30 -12.99 -15.35
CA THR A 65 6.20 -14.46 -15.39
C THR A 65 5.76 -15.02 -16.75
N GLY A 66 5.27 -14.18 -17.67
CA GLY A 66 4.73 -14.61 -18.96
C GLY A 66 3.35 -15.29 -18.91
N VAL A 67 2.72 -15.40 -17.74
CA VAL A 67 1.39 -16.01 -17.58
C VAL A 67 0.30 -15.08 -18.13
N MET A 68 -0.70 -15.65 -18.81
CA MET A 68 -1.87 -14.90 -19.26
C MET A 68 -2.73 -14.41 -18.09
N LEU A 69 -3.16 -13.16 -18.16
CA LEU A 69 -3.90 -12.44 -17.13
C LEU A 69 -5.42 -12.50 -17.36
N ILE A 70 -5.94 -13.73 -17.43
CA ILE A 70 -7.34 -14.02 -17.76
C ILE A 70 -8.20 -14.37 -16.54
N GLY A 71 -7.57 -14.52 -15.37
CA GLY A 71 -8.24 -14.95 -14.16
C GLY A 71 -9.28 -13.95 -13.64
N LYS A 72 -10.39 -14.46 -13.11
CA LYS A 72 -11.34 -13.65 -12.33
C LYS A 72 -10.73 -13.35 -10.96
N TYR A 73 -10.73 -12.08 -10.54
CA TYR A 73 -10.28 -11.72 -9.19
C TYR A 73 -11.04 -12.51 -8.11
N PRO A 74 -10.36 -13.09 -7.09
CA PRO A 74 -8.95 -12.92 -6.73
C PRO A 74 -8.01 -14.06 -7.18
N ALA A 75 -8.27 -14.74 -8.30
CA ALA A 75 -7.42 -15.82 -8.80
C ALA A 75 -5.95 -15.37 -9.01
N ASN A 76 -5.01 -16.32 -8.94
CA ASN A 76 -3.57 -16.03 -9.02
C ASN A 76 -3.16 -15.40 -10.36
N ASP A 77 -3.84 -15.76 -11.44
CA ASP A 77 -3.70 -15.25 -12.81
C ASP A 77 -4.62 -14.05 -13.09
N SER A 78 -5.27 -13.48 -12.08
CA SER A 78 -6.08 -12.26 -12.28
C SER A 78 -5.20 -11.04 -12.56
N PRO A 79 -5.62 -10.14 -13.47
CA PRO A 79 -4.82 -9.00 -13.90
C PRO A 79 -4.68 -7.95 -12.79
N VAL A 80 -3.44 -7.58 -12.48
CA VAL A 80 -3.10 -6.44 -11.62
C VAL A 80 -2.19 -5.50 -12.42
N VAL A 81 -2.42 -4.19 -12.27
CA VAL A 81 -1.51 -3.16 -12.80
C VAL A 81 -0.79 -2.56 -11.61
N ASP A 82 0.52 -2.67 -11.64
CA ASP A 82 1.41 -2.34 -10.54
C ASP A 82 2.39 -1.22 -10.93
N HIS A 83 2.78 -0.43 -9.94
CA HIS A 83 3.82 0.60 -10.09
C HIS A 83 5.20 -0.03 -9.83
N LYS A 84 6.09 0.00 -10.84
CA LYS A 84 7.49 -0.46 -10.73
C LYS A 84 8.22 0.32 -9.64
N VAL A 85 8.22 1.64 -9.76
CA VAL A 85 8.70 2.57 -8.73
C VAL A 85 7.50 3.04 -7.90
N PRO A 86 7.51 2.83 -6.56
CA PRO A 86 6.47 3.33 -5.67
C PRO A 86 6.31 4.85 -5.81
N HIS A 87 5.09 5.30 -6.11
CA HIS A 87 4.86 6.70 -6.43
C HIS A 87 4.83 7.61 -5.17
N HIS A 88 4.56 7.09 -3.97
CA HIS A 88 4.53 7.88 -2.70
C HIS A 88 3.72 9.19 -2.72
N GLY A 89 2.69 9.27 -3.58
CA GLY A 89 1.89 10.48 -3.78
C GLY A 89 2.41 11.44 -4.85
N ASP A 90 3.51 11.12 -5.53
CA ASP A 90 3.93 11.81 -6.75
C ASP A 90 2.97 11.48 -7.90
N PRO A 91 2.26 12.47 -8.46
CA PRO A 91 1.35 12.25 -9.58
C PRO A 91 2.09 11.85 -10.87
N VAL A 92 3.33 12.32 -11.09
CA VAL A 92 4.09 11.99 -12.30
C VAL A 92 4.36 10.49 -12.33
N LEU A 93 4.89 9.94 -11.24
CA LEU A 93 5.12 8.49 -11.11
C LEU A 93 3.83 7.68 -11.11
N PHE A 94 2.73 8.23 -10.58
CA PHE A 94 1.46 7.52 -10.53
C PHE A 94 0.85 7.32 -11.93
N TRP A 95 0.94 8.34 -12.78
CA TRP A 95 0.32 8.37 -14.10
C TRP A 95 1.27 7.99 -15.24
N ASP A 96 2.57 7.81 -15.00
CA ASP A 96 3.54 7.39 -16.03
C ASP A 96 3.32 5.93 -16.45
N GLU A 97 2.89 5.73 -17.69
CA GLU A 97 2.69 4.40 -18.29
C GLU A 97 3.94 3.52 -18.26
N ARG A 98 5.13 4.12 -18.33
CA ARG A 98 6.41 3.38 -18.31
C ARG A 98 6.73 2.86 -16.92
N ASN A 99 6.21 3.54 -15.89
CA ASN A 99 6.28 3.11 -14.50
C ASN A 99 5.23 2.03 -14.17
N LEU A 100 4.28 1.75 -15.07
CA LEU A 100 3.24 0.74 -14.87
C LEU A 100 3.58 -0.59 -15.55
N GLN A 101 3.29 -1.69 -14.86
CA GLN A 101 3.44 -3.05 -15.37
C GLN A 101 2.18 -3.89 -15.14
N ALA A 102 1.79 -4.67 -16.15
CA ALA A 102 0.79 -5.72 -15.98
C ALA A 102 1.42 -6.96 -15.33
N VAL A 103 0.86 -7.41 -14.21
CA VAL A 103 1.36 -8.56 -13.45
C VAL A 103 0.21 -9.43 -12.94
N ALA A 104 0.49 -10.70 -12.72
CA ALA A 104 -0.44 -11.64 -12.11
C ALA A 104 -0.56 -11.37 -10.61
N LYS A 105 -1.78 -11.42 -10.06
CA LYS A 105 -2.03 -11.21 -8.63
C LYS A 105 -1.17 -12.08 -7.72
N GLY A 106 -0.98 -13.35 -8.07
CA GLY A 106 -0.15 -14.27 -7.28
C GLY A 106 1.32 -13.81 -7.18
N TRP A 107 1.89 -13.32 -8.29
CA TRP A 107 3.24 -12.77 -8.29
C TRP A 107 3.31 -11.45 -7.51
N HIS A 108 2.34 -10.56 -7.72
CA HIS A 108 2.27 -9.26 -7.05
C HIS A 108 2.23 -9.40 -5.53
N ASP A 109 1.38 -10.28 -5.01
CA ASP A 109 1.21 -10.41 -3.56
C ASP A 109 2.37 -11.16 -2.88
N ALA A 110 2.98 -12.14 -3.55
CA ALA A 110 4.04 -12.94 -2.94
C ALA A 110 5.45 -12.39 -3.24
N THR A 111 5.76 -12.22 -4.52
CA THR A 111 7.14 -11.96 -4.98
C THR A 111 7.48 -10.50 -4.84
N LYS A 112 6.62 -9.59 -5.31
CA LYS A 112 6.89 -8.15 -5.21
C LYS A 112 7.04 -7.70 -3.76
N GLN A 113 6.11 -8.11 -2.89
CA GLN A 113 6.20 -7.81 -1.45
C GLN A 113 7.47 -8.38 -0.79
N SER A 114 8.01 -9.49 -1.30
CA SER A 114 9.29 -10.03 -0.85
C SER A 114 10.48 -9.19 -1.33
N LEU A 115 10.47 -8.79 -2.61
CA LEU A 115 11.50 -7.95 -3.21
C LEU A 115 11.55 -6.56 -2.54
N GLU A 116 10.40 -5.92 -2.33
CA GLU A 116 10.30 -4.61 -1.66
C GLU A 116 10.85 -4.67 -0.23
N ARG A 117 10.53 -5.73 0.53
CA ARG A 117 11.08 -5.94 1.89
C ARG A 117 12.60 -6.13 1.90
N ARG A 118 13.17 -6.62 0.80
CA ARG A 118 14.62 -6.83 0.64
C ARG A 118 15.33 -5.64 -0.01
N GLY A 119 14.60 -4.62 -0.47
CA GLY A 119 15.16 -3.49 -1.23
C GLY A 119 15.64 -3.87 -2.63
N LEU A 120 15.07 -4.92 -3.22
CA LEU A 120 15.45 -5.46 -4.54
C LEU A 120 14.36 -5.27 -5.60
N ALA A 121 13.30 -4.52 -5.25
CA ALA A 121 12.18 -4.20 -6.14
C ALA A 121 12.49 -2.96 -6.99
#